data_AF-D4J656-F1
#
_entry.id   AF-D4J656-F1
#
_cell.length_a   1.000
_cell.length_b   1.000
_cell.length_c   1.000
_cell.angle_alpha   90.00
_cell.angle_beta   90.00
_cell.angle_gamma   90.00
#
_symmetry.space_group_name_H-M   'P 1'
#
loop_
_entity.id
_entity.type
_entity.pdbx_description
1 polymer ?
#
loop_
_entity_poly.entity_id
_entity_poly.type
_entity_poly.pdbx_seq_one_letter_code
_entity_poly.pdbx_strand_id
1 'polypeptide(L)' 'MKPGDCINIPAEVKHWHGAAPDEWFSHLAIEVPGENSSNEWLEPVSGEEYGKLQ' A
#
# COMPACT_ATOMS: atom_id res chain seq x y z
N MET A 1 -5.62 -5.75 -6.44
CA MET A 1 -6.36 -6.18 -5.24
C MET A 1 -7.84 -6.16 -5.58
N LYS A 2 -8.56 -7.22 -5.24
CA LYS A 2 -10.02 -7.34 -5.38
C LYS A 2 -10.64 -7.64 -4.00
N PRO A 3 -11.95 -7.38 -3.81
CA PRO A 3 -12.59 -7.63 -2.52
C PRO A 3 -12.37 -9.07 -2.04
N GLY A 4 -11.86 -9.21 -0.81
CA GLY A 4 -11.53 -10.50 -0.20
C GLY A 4 -10.05 -10.88 -0.27
N ASP A 5 -9.24 -10.19 -1.07
CA ASP A 5 -7.79 -10.37 -1.05
C ASP A 5 -7.22 -9.96 0.32
N CYS A 6 -6.25 -10.75 0.81
CA CYS A 6 -5.49 -10.43 2.02
C CYS A 6 -4.01 -10.26 1.64
N ILE A 7 -3.47 -9.08 1.89
CA ILE A 7 -2.07 -8.74 1.60
C ILE A 7 -1.33 -8.65 2.93
N ASN A 8 -0.33 -9.51 3.11
CA ASN A 8 0.60 -9.40 4.23
C ASN A 8 1.86 -8.65 3.78
N ILE A 9 2.19 -7.57 4.48
CA ILE A 9 3.33 -6.73 4.17
C ILE A 9 4.40 -7.00 5.24
N PRO A 10 5.55 -7.59 4.89
CA PRO A 10 6.62 -7.82 5.85
C PRO A 10 7.16 -6.50 6.43
N ALA A 11 7.71 -6.56 7.63
CA ALA A 11 8.38 -5.42 8.25
C ALA A 11 9.49 -4.87 7.33
N GLU A 12 9.67 -3.54 7.37
CA GLU A 12 10.73 -2.82 6.65
C GLU A 12 10.66 -2.90 5.11
N VAL A 13 9.56 -3.41 4.55
CA VAL A 13 9.33 -3.41 3.10
C VAL A 13 8.74 -2.08 2.67
N LYS A 14 9.48 -1.32 1.85
CA LYS A 14 8.94 -0.15 1.14
C LYS A 14 7.80 -0.59 0.22
N HIS A 15 6.63 -0.01 0.41
CA HIS A 15 5.44 -0.34 -0.36
C HIS A 15 4.52 0.88 -0.49
N TRP A 16 3.53 0.74 -1.37
CA TRP A 16 2.39 1.62 -1.47
C TRP A 16 1.18 0.81 -1.93
N HIS A 17 -0.02 1.29 -1.64
CA HIS A 17 -1.27 0.68 -2.10
C HIS A 17 -2.31 1.77 -2.33
N GLY A 18 -3.15 1.60 -3.35
CA GLY A 18 -4.14 2.60 -3.73
C GLY A 18 -5.13 2.07 -4.77
N ALA A 19 -5.99 2.96 -5.24
CA ALA A 19 -6.98 2.67 -6.26
C ALA A 19 -6.35 2.34 -7.62
N ALA A 20 -7.09 1.62 -8.46
CA ALA A 20 -6.80 1.52 -9.89
C ALA A 20 -7.15 2.87 -10.58
N PRO A 21 -6.62 3.14 -11.80
CA PRO A 21 -6.84 4.43 -12.46
C PRO A 21 -8.31 4.72 -12.78
N ASP A 22 -9.13 3.67 -12.89
CA ASP A 22 -10.51 3.69 -13.39
C ASP A 22 -11.53 3.07 -12.41
N GLU A 23 -11.11 2.62 -11.23
CA GLU A 23 -11.97 1.98 -10.23
C GLU A 23 -11.72 2.51 -8.81
N TRP A 24 -12.77 2.58 -8.00
CA TRP A 24 -12.65 2.92 -6.58
C TRP A 24 -12.06 1.77 -5.77
N PHE A 25 -11.33 2.11 -4.70
CA PHE A 25 -10.71 1.15 -3.79
C PHE A 25 -10.94 1.52 -2.33
N SER A 26 -11.24 0.52 -1.52
CA SER A 26 -11.33 0.63 -0.07
C SER A 26 -10.83 -0.67 0.53
N HIS A 27 -10.10 -0.57 1.64
CA HIS A 27 -9.63 -1.72 2.39
C HIS A 27 -9.50 -1.40 3.87
N LEU A 28 -9.40 -2.44 4.68
CA LEU A 28 -8.95 -2.34 6.05
C LEU A 28 -7.43 -2.36 6.07
N ALA A 29 -6.82 -1.39 6.76
CA ALA A 29 -5.41 -1.40 7.08
C ALA A 29 -5.25 -1.75 8.56
N ILE A 30 -4.49 -2.80 8.85
CA ILE A 30 -4.22 -3.26 10.21
C ILE A 30 -2.71 -3.36 10.35
N GLU A 31 -2.14 -2.54 11.22
CA GLU A 31 -0.73 -2.61 11.56
C GLU A 31 -0.53 -3.58 12.73
N VAL A 32 0.51 -4.42 12.65
CA VAL A 32 0.88 -5.32 13.74
C VAL A 32 1.61 -4.50 14.81
N PRO A 33 1.17 -4.53 16.08
CA PRO A 33 1.84 -3.79 17.16
C PRO A 33 3.32 -4.17 17.28
N GLY A 34 4.20 -3.18 17.34
CA GLY A 34 5.62 -3.33 17.59
C GLY A 34 6.12 -2.40 18.69
N GLU A 35 7.28 -2.69 19.26
CA GLU A 35 7.96 -1.78 20.20
C GLU A 35 8.67 -0.68 19.40
N ASN A 36 8.41 0.59 19.73
CA ASN A 36 8.95 1.75 19.03
C ASN A 36 8.75 1.73 17.50
N SER A 37 7.66 1.13 17.02
CA SER A 37 7.34 1.06 15.59
C SER A 37 6.61 2.31 15.10
N SER A 38 6.98 2.79 13.92
CA SER A 38 6.31 3.88 13.21
C SER A 38 6.50 3.74 11.70
N ASN A 39 5.62 4.34 10.92
CA ASN A 39 5.79 4.44 9.47
C ASN A 39 6.90 5.45 9.12
N GLU A 40 7.85 5.02 8.30
CA GLU A 40 8.76 5.93 7.61
C GLU A 40 8.13 6.34 6.27
N TRP A 41 7.71 7.60 6.16
CA TRP A 41 7.17 8.14 4.93
C TRP A 41 8.31 8.56 4.00
N LEU A 42 8.27 8.03 2.79
CA LEU A 42 9.26 8.28 1.75
C LEU A 42 8.69 9.21 0.67
N GLU A 43 9.21 9.11 -0.55
CA GLU A 43 8.74 9.92 -1.67
C GLU A 43 7.33 9.52 -2.14
N PRO A 44 6.56 10.46 -2.72
CA PRO A 44 5.31 10.14 -3.40
C PRO A 44 5.55 9.22 -4.61
N VAL A 45 4.63 8.30 -4.85
CA VAL A 45 4.60 7.53 -6.10
C VAL A 45 4.33 8.50 -7.26
N SER A 46 5.24 8.52 -8.24
CA SER A 46 5.08 9.40 -9.40
C SER A 46 3.96 8.92 -10.33
N GLY A 47 3.40 9.84 -11.13
CA GLY A 47 2.41 9.47 -12.15
C GLY A 47 2.96 8.48 -13.19
N GLU A 48 4.28 8.53 -13.47
CA GLU A 48 4.94 7.57 -14.36
C GLU A 48 5.01 6.17 -13.75
N GLU A 49 5.39 6.05 -12.46
CA GLU A 49 5.42 4.76 -11.76
C GLU A 49 4.03 4.17 -11.62
N TYR A 50 3.05 5.00 -11.27
CA TYR A 50 1.65 4.59 -11.20
C TYR A 50 1.13 4.10 -12.56
N GLY A 51 1.44 4.82 -13.64
CA GLY A 51 1.01 4.48 -15.00
C GLY A 51 1.68 3.25 -15.63
N LYS A 52 2.75 2.71 -15.02
CA LYS A 52 3.40 1.46 -15.47
C LYS A 52 2.65 0.21 -15.02
N LEU A 53 1.73 0.33 -14.06
CA LEU A 53 0.97 -0.81 -13.56
C LEU A 53 -0.14 -1.18 -14.56
N GLN A 54 -0.18 -2.46 -14.92
CA GLN A 54 -1.23 -3.07 -15.76
C GLN A 54 -2.43 -3.49 -14.94
#